data_AF-A0A2B4RCJ9-F1
#
_entry.id   AF-A0A2B4RCJ9-F1
#
_cell.length_a   1.000
_cell.length_b   1.000
_cell.length_c   1.000
_cell.angle_alpha   90.00
_cell.angle_beta   90.00
_cell.angle_gamma   90.00
#
_symmetry.space_group_name_H-M   'P 1'
#
loop_
_entity.id
_entity.type
_entity.pdbx_description
1 polymer ?
#
loop_
_entity_poly.entity_id
_entity_poly.type
_entity_poly.pdbx_seq_one_letter_code
_entity_poly.pdbx_strand_id
1 'polypeptide(L)'
;MNLSGKKCIVDTGQCKDARKGMGKMAAVFLKKSTFHYDSQFWRNRSSYTLPGGKTGFDFQVTKLPTYWDTSFSKICLGKKIGNQLRFIVINKHAESLHSLIADGKKRTTSLGRRKWKTLIGSQASLQPHCNVGGFNAVGEELHQSKSRIGITANLQNECSSCDSRIGLRAGGLHDGSNTCGNEATREPDNGDKPIKAMGYILVQ
;
A
#
# COMPACT_ATOMS: atom_id res chain seq x y z
N MET A 1 36.70 -15.01 -8.89
CA MET A 1 35.42 -15.63 -9.31
C MET A 1 34.72 -16.23 -8.09
N ASN A 2 33.39 -16.32 -8.12
CA ASN A 2 32.44 -16.84 -7.11
C ASN A 2 31.87 -15.84 -6.09
N LEU A 3 30.80 -15.15 -6.51
CA LEU A 3 29.70 -14.72 -5.63
C LEU A 3 28.57 -15.74 -5.73
N SER A 4 28.73 -16.87 -5.04
CA SER A 4 27.63 -17.82 -4.82
C SER A 4 26.81 -17.37 -3.59
N GLY A 5 25.49 -17.38 -3.71
CA GLY A 5 24.63 -17.53 -2.54
C GLY A 5 23.91 -16.29 -1.99
N LYS A 6 23.28 -15.46 -2.82
CA LYS A 6 22.13 -14.66 -2.34
C LYS A 6 20.84 -15.44 -2.58
N LYS A 7 20.52 -16.31 -1.62
CA LYS A 7 19.23 -17.01 -1.51
C LYS A 7 18.13 -15.95 -1.25
N CYS A 8 17.53 -15.41 -2.31
CA CYS A 8 16.35 -14.54 -2.18
C CYS A 8 15.16 -15.38 -1.74
N ILE A 9 14.91 -15.44 -0.42
CA ILE A 9 13.65 -15.92 0.13
C ILE A 9 12.56 -14.93 -0.28
N VAL A 10 11.92 -15.17 -1.42
CA VAL A 10 10.59 -14.65 -1.71
C VAL A 10 9.80 -15.81 -2.31
N ASP A 11 9.18 -16.58 -1.42
CA ASP A 11 8.15 -17.53 -1.81
C ASP A 11 6.86 -16.77 -2.11
N THR A 12 6.82 -16.12 -3.29
CA THR A 12 5.61 -15.51 -3.86
C THR A 12 5.52 -15.89 -5.34
N GLY A 13 5.26 -17.17 -5.64
CA GLY A 13 5.07 -17.68 -7.01
C GLY A 13 4.24 -16.75 -7.92
N GLN A 14 3.34 -15.95 -7.35
CA GLN A 14 2.45 -15.02 -8.06
C GLN A 14 3.00 -13.60 -8.34
N CYS A 15 4.08 -13.15 -7.67
CA CYS A 15 4.72 -11.84 -7.95
C CYS A 15 6.18 -11.99 -8.46
N LYS A 16 6.61 -13.22 -8.79
CA LYS A 16 7.97 -13.52 -9.29
C LYS A 16 8.24 -12.86 -10.65
N ASP A 17 7.24 -12.76 -11.53
CA ASP A 17 7.37 -12.16 -12.86
C ASP A 17 7.48 -10.64 -12.86
N ALA A 18 7.07 -9.98 -11.78
CA ALA A 18 7.19 -8.53 -11.63
C ALA A 18 8.67 -8.05 -11.61
N ARG A 19 9.64 -8.97 -11.45
CA ARG A 19 11.08 -8.71 -11.58
C ARG A 19 11.64 -8.96 -12.98
N LYS A 20 11.00 -9.80 -13.80
CA LYS A 20 11.50 -10.18 -15.14
C LYS A 20 11.14 -9.16 -16.24
N GLY A 21 10.19 -8.26 -15.97
CA GLY A 21 9.84 -7.16 -16.86
C GLY A 21 9.83 -5.82 -16.12
N MET A 22 10.92 -5.07 -16.18
CA MET A 22 10.95 -3.66 -15.73
C MET A 22 9.90 -2.79 -16.47
N GLY A 23 9.31 -3.27 -17.56
CA GLY A 23 8.27 -2.59 -18.36
C GLY A 23 6.84 -2.60 -17.78
N LYS A 24 6.53 -3.35 -16.71
CA LYS A 24 5.19 -3.34 -16.07
C LYS A 24 5.18 -2.72 -14.65
N MET A 25 6.28 -2.10 -14.24
CA MET A 25 6.42 -1.59 -12.89
C MET A 25 5.81 -0.19 -12.78
N ALA A 26 4.66 -0.04 -12.12
CA ALA A 26 4.13 1.25 -11.70
C ALA A 26 4.77 1.68 -10.38
N ALA A 27 6.10 1.88 -10.37
CA ALA A 27 6.81 2.14 -9.12
C ALA A 27 6.44 3.51 -8.54
N VAL A 28 5.53 3.46 -7.56
CA VAL A 28 5.19 4.56 -6.66
C VAL A 28 5.82 4.23 -5.31
N PHE A 29 7.03 4.73 -5.11
CA PHE A 29 7.84 4.50 -3.90
C PHE A 29 7.61 5.64 -2.90
N LEU A 30 7.38 5.36 -1.61
CA LEU A 30 6.72 6.31 -0.71
C LEU A 30 7.49 6.57 0.58
N LYS A 31 8.28 7.64 0.60
CA LYS A 31 8.82 8.28 1.80
C LYS A 31 8.13 9.65 1.97
N LYS A 32 7.77 9.99 3.21
CA LYS A 32 7.37 11.29 3.81
C LYS A 32 6.68 12.36 2.93
N SER A 33 5.54 12.90 3.38
CA SER A 33 4.70 14.03 2.87
C SER A 33 4.33 14.13 1.37
N THR A 34 5.23 13.85 0.43
CA THR A 34 5.09 14.23 -0.99
C THR A 34 3.85 13.64 -1.65
N PHE A 35 3.48 12.39 -1.36
CA PHE A 35 2.21 11.84 -1.84
C PHE A 35 1.22 11.55 -0.71
N HIS A 36 1.13 12.32 0.37
CA HIS A 36 0.07 12.16 1.38
C HIS A 36 -1.30 11.80 0.76
N TYR A 37 -2.24 11.17 1.49
CA TYR A 37 -3.53 10.75 0.92
C TYR A 37 -4.10 11.82 -0.03
N ASP A 38 -4.16 13.08 0.37
CA ASP A 38 -4.70 14.21 -0.40
C ASP A 38 -3.78 14.81 -1.49
N SER A 39 -2.60 14.23 -1.72
CA SER A 39 -1.64 14.76 -2.67
C SER A 39 -2.15 14.70 -4.12
N GLN A 40 -1.93 15.78 -4.85
CA GLN A 40 -2.24 15.89 -6.27
C GLN A 40 -1.49 14.86 -7.13
N PHE A 41 -0.37 14.28 -6.64
CA PHE A 41 0.32 13.21 -7.34
C PHE A 41 -0.54 11.96 -7.58
N TRP A 42 -1.62 11.75 -6.83
CA TRP A 42 -2.58 10.67 -7.11
C TRP A 42 -3.48 10.97 -8.33
N ARG A 43 -3.70 12.27 -8.60
CA ARG A 43 -4.67 12.76 -9.59
C ARG A 43 -4.02 13.29 -10.86
N ASN A 44 -2.73 13.62 -10.83
CA ASN A 44 -2.01 14.11 -12.01
C ASN A 44 -1.31 12.99 -12.80
N ARG A 45 -0.85 13.32 -14.01
CA ARG A 45 -0.03 12.47 -14.88
C ARG A 45 1.43 12.92 -14.92
N SER A 46 1.93 13.41 -13.79
CA SER A 46 3.30 13.87 -13.66
C SER A 46 4.19 12.78 -13.08
N SER A 47 5.37 12.58 -13.68
CA SER A 47 6.43 11.72 -13.15
C SER A 47 7.10 12.35 -11.94
N TYR A 48 7.75 11.54 -11.10
CA TYR A 48 8.58 11.99 -10.00
C TYR A 48 9.82 11.10 -9.90
N THR A 49 11.02 11.68 -9.82
CA THR A 49 12.33 11.00 -9.63
C THR A 49 12.49 9.69 -10.43
N LEU A 50 12.53 9.81 -11.76
CA LEU A 50 12.68 8.70 -12.70
C LEU A 50 13.85 7.71 -12.41
N PRO A 51 15.02 8.14 -11.89
CA PRO A 51 16.14 7.22 -11.64
C PRO A 51 15.83 6.08 -10.65
N GLY A 52 14.92 6.27 -9.69
CA GLY A 52 14.58 5.24 -8.70
C GLY A 52 13.87 4.01 -9.29
N GLY A 53 13.32 4.11 -10.50
CA GLY A 53 12.78 2.95 -11.22
C GLY A 53 13.83 1.91 -11.65
N LYS A 54 15.12 2.24 -11.59
CA LYS A 54 16.22 1.38 -12.05
C LYS A 54 16.73 0.40 -10.99
N THR A 55 16.60 0.75 -9.71
CA THR A 55 17.27 0.07 -8.59
C THR A 55 16.37 -0.91 -7.83
N GLY A 56 15.05 -0.89 -8.08
CA GLY A 56 14.08 -1.91 -7.66
C GLY A 56 14.02 -2.19 -6.14
N PHE A 57 12.89 -1.88 -5.50
CA PHE A 57 12.68 -2.14 -4.05
C PHE A 57 13.69 -1.44 -3.13
N ASP A 58 14.20 -0.28 -3.55
CA ASP A 58 15.01 0.60 -2.74
C ASP A 58 14.12 1.57 -1.91
N PHE A 59 14.73 2.62 -1.38
CA PHE A 59 14.06 3.64 -0.57
C PHE A 59 13.85 4.97 -1.32
N GLN A 60 14.07 5.03 -2.64
CA GLN A 60 13.92 6.25 -3.43
C GLN A 60 12.47 6.43 -3.85
N VAL A 61 11.89 7.61 -3.64
CA VAL A 61 10.51 7.94 -4.05
C VAL A 61 10.46 8.17 -5.55
N THR A 62 9.67 7.42 -6.31
CA THR A 62 9.47 7.54 -7.76
C THR A 62 7.99 7.49 -8.08
N LYS A 63 7.59 8.07 -9.20
CA LYS A 63 6.33 7.81 -9.90
C LYS A 63 6.64 7.75 -11.40
N LEU A 64 6.27 6.65 -12.03
CA LEU A 64 6.55 6.37 -13.44
C LEU A 64 5.29 6.55 -14.32
N PRO A 65 5.45 6.76 -15.64
CA PRO A 65 4.33 6.85 -16.58
C PRO A 65 3.40 5.63 -16.58
N THR A 66 3.92 4.47 -16.24
CA THR A 66 3.16 3.23 -16.01
C THR A 66 2.08 3.34 -14.93
N TYR A 67 2.09 4.40 -14.11
CA TYR A 67 0.99 4.71 -13.21
C TYR A 67 -0.30 5.10 -13.94
N TRP A 68 -0.21 5.81 -15.07
CA TRP A 68 -1.38 6.31 -15.81
C TRP A 68 -1.55 5.70 -17.20
N ASP A 69 -0.57 4.96 -17.70
CA ASP A 69 -0.50 4.48 -19.09
C ASP A 69 -0.32 2.95 -19.19
N THR A 70 -0.80 2.20 -18.19
CA THR A 70 -0.64 0.74 -18.18
C THR A 70 -1.88 0.07 -17.61
N SER A 71 -2.62 -0.62 -18.50
CA SER A 71 -3.73 -1.49 -18.13
C SER A 71 -3.23 -2.75 -17.44
N PHE A 72 -4.02 -3.28 -16.51
CA PHE A 72 -3.66 -4.45 -15.72
C PHE A 72 -4.87 -5.23 -15.22
N SER A 73 -4.61 -6.47 -14.82
CA SER A 73 -5.57 -7.38 -14.20
C SER A 73 -5.21 -7.72 -12.75
N LYS A 74 -3.94 -7.49 -12.36
CA LYS A 74 -3.41 -7.80 -11.03
C LYS A 74 -2.53 -6.67 -10.51
N ILE A 75 -2.58 -6.48 -9.19
CA ILE A 75 -1.69 -5.60 -8.47
C ILE A 75 -0.89 -6.42 -7.46
N CYS A 76 0.43 -6.35 -7.53
CA CYS A 76 1.33 -6.81 -6.48
C CYS A 76 1.62 -5.64 -5.55
N LEU A 77 0.99 -5.63 -4.39
CA LEU A 77 1.17 -4.61 -3.36
C LEU A 77 2.27 -5.07 -2.41
N GLY A 78 3.34 -4.28 -2.28
CA GLY A 78 4.51 -4.61 -1.48
C GLY A 78 4.73 -3.66 -0.31
N LYS A 79 5.32 -4.19 0.76
CA LYS A 79 5.88 -3.41 1.87
C LYS A 79 7.27 -3.88 2.26
N LYS A 80 8.17 -2.94 2.56
CA LYS A 80 9.48 -3.19 3.15
C LYS A 80 9.58 -2.56 4.53
N ILE A 81 9.85 -3.40 5.54
CA ILE A 81 10.06 -3.02 6.93
C ILE A 81 11.42 -3.58 7.33
N GLY A 82 12.39 -2.70 7.60
CA GLY A 82 13.79 -3.08 7.70
C GLY A 82 14.24 -3.82 6.43
N ASN A 83 14.73 -5.06 6.60
CA ASN A 83 15.16 -5.93 5.51
C ASN A 83 14.06 -6.90 5.02
N GLN A 84 12.88 -6.88 5.62
CA GLN A 84 11.79 -7.77 5.24
C GLN A 84 10.93 -7.14 4.16
N LEU A 85 10.86 -7.80 3.00
CA LEU A 85 10.00 -7.42 1.89
C LEU A 85 8.84 -8.41 1.78
N ARG A 86 7.60 -7.90 1.85
CA ARG A 86 6.37 -8.70 1.88
C ARG A 86 5.41 -8.23 0.80
N PHE A 87 4.67 -9.15 0.19
CA PHE A 87 3.71 -8.82 -0.87
C PHE A 87 2.36 -9.49 -0.64
N ILE A 88 1.33 -8.85 -1.18
CA ILE A 88 0.02 -9.45 -1.43
C ILE A 88 -0.40 -9.18 -2.87
N VAL A 89 -1.28 -10.03 -3.39
CA VAL A 89 -1.88 -9.88 -4.71
C VAL A 89 -3.31 -9.37 -4.56
N ILE A 90 -3.67 -8.35 -5.34
CA ILE A 90 -5.04 -7.86 -5.50
C ILE A 90 -5.44 -8.14 -6.96
N ASN A 91 -6.45 -8.98 -7.17
CA ASN A 91 -7.01 -9.18 -8.49
C ASN A 91 -7.99 -8.04 -8.78
N LYS A 92 -7.65 -7.16 -9.73
CA LYS A 92 -8.46 -6.01 -10.11
C LYS A 92 -8.10 -5.58 -11.52
N HIS A 93 -9.09 -5.54 -12.40
CA HIS A 93 -8.97 -4.95 -13.73
C HIS A 93 -9.09 -3.43 -13.66
N ALA A 94 -8.20 -2.71 -14.34
CA ALA A 94 -8.30 -1.27 -14.60
C ALA A 94 -7.38 -0.85 -15.75
N GLU A 95 -7.74 0.24 -16.45
CA GLU A 95 -6.94 0.81 -17.54
C GLU A 95 -5.62 1.44 -17.07
N SER A 96 -5.57 1.83 -15.79
CA SER A 96 -4.36 2.31 -15.11
C SER A 96 -4.61 2.53 -13.62
N LEU A 97 -3.54 2.66 -12.81
CA LEU A 97 -3.69 3.01 -11.39
C LEU A 97 -4.31 4.41 -11.23
N HIS A 98 -3.99 5.33 -12.15
CA HIS A 98 -4.61 6.64 -12.24
C HIS A 98 -6.13 6.52 -12.40
N SER A 99 -6.63 5.77 -13.39
CA SER A 99 -8.08 5.57 -13.59
C SER A 99 -8.78 4.91 -12.40
N LEU A 100 -8.06 4.05 -11.66
CA LEU A 100 -8.60 3.33 -10.51
C LEU A 100 -8.67 4.19 -9.22
N ILE A 101 -7.80 5.20 -9.09
CA ILE A 101 -7.60 5.92 -7.82
C ILE A 101 -7.99 7.41 -7.92
N ALA A 102 -7.75 8.06 -9.07
CA ALA A 102 -7.74 9.52 -9.19
C ALA A 102 -9.09 10.18 -8.90
N ASP A 103 -10.20 9.50 -9.18
CA ASP A 103 -11.55 10.00 -8.92
C ASP A 103 -11.95 10.00 -7.43
N GLY A 104 -11.10 9.44 -6.55
CA GLY A 104 -11.32 9.40 -5.11
C GLY A 104 -12.43 8.45 -4.65
N LYS A 105 -13.09 7.71 -5.55
CA LYS A 105 -14.20 6.82 -5.19
C LYS A 105 -13.68 5.60 -4.42
N LYS A 106 -14.40 5.25 -3.35
CA LYS A 106 -14.17 4.03 -2.55
C LYS A 106 -14.49 2.80 -3.41
N ARG A 107 -13.54 1.85 -3.48
CA ARG A 107 -13.73 0.57 -4.19
C ARG A 107 -13.22 -0.55 -3.31
N THR A 108 -14.10 -1.44 -2.88
CA THR A 108 -13.74 -2.57 -2.03
C THR A 108 -13.02 -3.67 -2.79
N THR A 109 -12.25 -4.48 -2.06
CA THR A 109 -11.63 -5.71 -2.57
C THR A 109 -12.13 -6.90 -1.76
N SER A 110 -12.06 -8.10 -2.33
CA SER A 110 -12.36 -9.35 -1.61
C SER A 110 -11.25 -9.78 -0.64
N LEU A 111 -10.20 -8.97 -0.47
CA LEU A 111 -9.11 -9.29 0.45
C LEU A 111 -9.56 -9.11 1.90
N GLY A 112 -9.60 -10.21 2.63
CA GLY A 112 -9.89 -10.19 4.06
C GLY A 112 -8.74 -9.62 4.90
N ARG A 113 -9.09 -9.19 6.11
CA ARG A 113 -8.20 -8.65 7.15
C ARG A 113 -6.87 -9.39 7.28
N ARG A 114 -6.92 -10.73 7.34
CA ARG A 114 -5.74 -11.58 7.51
C ARG A 114 -4.71 -11.37 6.39
N LYS A 115 -5.15 -11.19 5.15
CA LYS A 115 -4.27 -10.91 4.00
C LYS A 115 -3.63 -9.53 4.12
N TRP A 116 -4.37 -8.50 4.52
CA TRP A 116 -3.77 -7.18 4.77
C TRP A 116 -2.70 -7.22 5.86
N LYS A 117 -2.93 -7.96 6.95
CA LYS A 117 -1.95 -8.15 8.04
C LYS A 117 -0.65 -8.80 7.57
N THR A 118 -0.67 -9.64 6.52
CA THR A 118 0.58 -10.27 6.02
C THR A 118 1.57 -9.27 5.43
N LEU A 119 1.15 -8.06 5.06
CA LEU A 119 2.07 -7.00 4.63
C LEU A 119 2.97 -6.49 5.76
N ILE A 120 2.56 -6.65 7.00
CA ILE A 120 3.29 -6.21 8.20
C ILE A 120 3.97 -7.41 8.87
N GLY A 121 3.30 -8.56 8.91
CA GLY A 121 3.81 -9.79 9.54
C GLY A 121 3.29 -9.96 10.96
N SER A 122 4.10 -10.57 11.84
CA SER A 122 3.71 -10.87 13.22
C SER A 122 3.40 -9.63 14.07
N GLN A 123 3.94 -8.47 13.69
CA GLN A 123 3.70 -7.21 14.38
C GLN A 123 2.41 -6.48 13.93
N ALA A 124 1.65 -7.06 12.98
CA ALA A 124 0.43 -6.45 12.47
C ALA A 124 -0.62 -6.30 13.57
N SER A 125 -1.23 -5.12 13.66
CA SER A 125 -2.27 -4.77 14.64
C SER A 125 -3.38 -3.97 13.97
N LEU A 126 -4.63 -4.26 14.29
CA LEU A 126 -5.80 -3.51 13.82
C LEU A 126 -6.90 -3.62 14.88
N GLN A 127 -7.80 -2.64 14.97
CA GLN A 127 -9.00 -2.78 15.79
C GLN A 127 -9.95 -3.84 15.19
N PRO A 128 -10.76 -4.55 16.01
CA PRO A 128 -11.32 -5.85 15.62
C PRO A 128 -12.52 -5.82 14.66
N HIS A 129 -13.29 -4.74 14.55
CA HIS A 129 -14.65 -4.79 13.99
C HIS A 129 -14.77 -4.36 12.53
N CYS A 130 -14.88 -3.07 12.21
CA CYS A 130 -15.00 -2.64 10.82
C CYS A 130 -13.78 -3.08 10.00
N ASN A 131 -14.01 -3.46 8.73
CA ASN A 131 -12.94 -3.82 7.80
C ASN A 131 -13.21 -3.22 6.42
N VAL A 132 -12.85 -1.95 6.22
CA VAL A 132 -12.94 -1.31 4.90
C VAL A 132 -11.63 -1.52 4.15
N GLY A 133 -11.57 -2.59 3.35
CA GLY A 133 -10.40 -2.94 2.54
C GLY A 133 -10.56 -2.62 1.06
N GLY A 134 -9.61 -1.90 0.47
CA GLY A 134 -9.53 -1.67 -0.98
C GLY A 134 -8.88 -0.35 -1.38
N PHE A 135 -9.44 0.31 -2.40
CA PHE A 135 -8.95 1.57 -2.96
C PHE A 135 -9.75 2.75 -2.40
N ASN A 136 -9.06 3.83 -2.07
CA ASN A 136 -9.63 4.97 -1.35
C ASN A 136 -10.44 4.50 -0.13
N ALA A 137 -9.84 3.60 0.64
CA ALA A 137 -10.41 3.03 1.85
C ALA A 137 -10.50 4.12 2.92
N VAL A 138 -11.70 4.67 3.08
CA VAL A 138 -12.04 5.72 4.04
C VAL A 138 -13.28 5.26 4.80
N GLY A 139 -13.32 5.56 6.10
CA GLY A 139 -14.54 5.48 6.88
C GLY A 139 -15.49 6.63 6.54
N GLU A 140 -16.59 6.74 7.27
CA GLU A 140 -17.71 7.62 6.86
C GLU A 140 -17.49 9.10 7.21
N GLU A 141 -16.70 9.40 8.24
CA GLU A 141 -16.41 10.77 8.70
C GLU A 141 -15.12 11.35 8.14
N LEU A 142 -15.11 12.68 8.00
CA LEU A 142 -14.02 13.45 7.39
C LEU A 142 -12.66 13.27 8.08
N HIS A 143 -12.62 13.01 9.39
CA HIS A 143 -11.39 12.98 10.18
C HIS A 143 -10.81 11.58 10.40
N GLN A 144 -11.44 10.52 9.91
CA GLN A 144 -11.01 9.14 10.20
C GLN A 144 -9.79 8.70 9.41
N SER A 145 -9.20 7.58 9.85
CA SER A 145 -8.19 6.86 9.10
C SER A 145 -8.64 6.59 7.66
N LYS A 146 -7.77 6.95 6.72
CA LYS A 146 -7.93 6.73 5.28
C LYS A 146 -6.74 5.97 4.76
N SER A 147 -6.87 5.29 3.63
CA SER A 147 -5.76 4.69 2.88
C SER A 147 -6.08 4.67 1.39
N ARG A 148 -5.11 5.02 0.54
CA ARG A 148 -5.32 4.94 -0.92
C ARG A 148 -5.43 3.50 -1.41
N ILE A 149 -4.62 2.61 -0.84
CA ILE A 149 -4.71 1.16 -1.05
C ILE A 149 -4.42 0.49 0.29
N GLY A 150 -5.44 -0.05 0.95
CA GLY A 150 -5.28 -0.57 2.30
C GLY A 150 -6.58 -1.02 2.93
N ILE A 151 -6.50 -1.28 4.24
CA ILE A 151 -7.63 -1.56 5.12
C ILE A 151 -7.66 -0.53 6.26
N THR A 152 -8.86 -0.09 6.61
CA THR A 152 -9.13 0.68 7.83
C THR A 152 -10.10 -0.11 8.72
N ALA A 153 -9.97 0.05 10.03
CA ALA A 153 -10.76 -0.66 11.03
C ALA A 153 -10.97 0.19 12.30
N ASN A 154 -12.02 -0.14 13.07
CA ASN A 154 -12.34 0.44 14.38
C ASN A 154 -12.83 -0.62 15.38
N LEU A 155 -13.15 -0.13 16.58
CA LEU A 155 -13.77 -0.89 17.67
C LEU A 155 -15.30 -1.03 17.52
N GLN A 156 -15.94 -0.15 16.77
CA GLN A 156 -17.39 -0.20 16.58
C GLN A 156 -17.74 -1.06 15.36
N ASN A 157 -18.96 -1.60 15.30
CA ASN A 157 -19.41 -2.35 14.12
C ASN A 157 -19.65 -1.44 12.90
N GLU A 158 -20.00 -0.18 13.16
CA GLU A 158 -20.15 0.84 12.13
C GLU A 158 -18.79 1.31 11.63
N CYS A 159 -18.65 1.64 10.35
CA CYS A 159 -17.39 2.12 9.77
C CYS A 159 -17.24 3.65 9.86
N SER A 160 -17.91 4.24 10.86
CA SER A 160 -18.05 5.67 11.14
C SER A 160 -17.03 6.20 12.17
N SER A 161 -16.02 5.42 12.56
CA SER A 161 -14.95 5.87 13.48
C SER A 161 -13.62 5.08 13.35
N CYS A 162 -13.15 4.81 12.12
CA CYS A 162 -11.89 4.12 11.84
C CYS A 162 -10.66 4.80 12.49
N ASP A 163 -10.07 4.18 13.52
CA ASP A 163 -8.85 4.66 14.19
C ASP A 163 -7.59 3.84 13.82
N SER A 164 -7.75 2.65 13.22
CA SER A 164 -6.61 1.80 12.81
C SER A 164 -6.58 1.54 11.31
N ARG A 165 -5.37 1.33 10.76
CA ARG A 165 -5.13 1.11 9.33
C ARG A 165 -3.88 0.29 9.02
N ILE A 166 -3.94 -0.46 7.92
CA ILE A 166 -2.77 -1.03 7.23
C ILE A 166 -2.90 -0.67 5.76
N GLY A 167 -1.94 0.07 5.22
CA GLY A 167 -2.00 0.36 3.79
C GLY A 167 -0.90 1.26 3.29
N LEU A 168 -1.01 1.59 2.01
CA LEU A 168 -0.29 2.68 1.41
C LEU A 168 -1.10 3.96 1.61
N ARG A 169 -0.39 5.00 2.03
CA ARG A 169 -0.80 6.40 2.00
C ARG A 169 -2.03 6.62 2.80
N ALA A 170 -1.77 6.53 4.09
CA ALA A 170 -2.74 6.75 5.11
C ALA A 170 -2.69 8.18 5.65
N GLY A 171 -3.84 8.70 6.01
CA GLY A 171 -4.08 10.03 6.59
C GLY A 171 -5.33 9.98 7.46
N GLY A 172 -5.67 11.04 8.19
CA GLY A 172 -6.74 11.03 9.21
C GLY A 172 -6.20 11.11 10.64
N LEU A 173 -7.09 10.98 11.64
CA LEU A 173 -6.81 11.12 13.07
C LEU A 173 -5.59 10.29 13.50
N HIS A 174 -4.77 10.85 14.40
CA HIS A 174 -3.41 10.39 14.81
C HIS A 174 -2.29 10.69 13.78
N ASP A 175 -1.08 10.15 13.95
CA ASP A 175 0.15 10.58 13.24
C ASP A 175 -0.01 10.58 11.69
N GLY A 176 -0.38 11.75 11.13
CA GLY A 176 -0.49 11.99 9.70
C GLY A 176 0.85 11.92 8.95
N SER A 177 1.98 11.78 9.67
CA SER A 177 3.29 11.53 9.09
C SER A 177 3.49 10.06 8.69
N ASN A 178 2.73 9.13 9.28
CA ASN A 178 2.78 7.71 8.93
C ASN A 178 1.95 7.42 7.66
N THR A 179 2.53 7.81 6.53
CA THR A 179 1.92 7.63 5.21
C THR A 179 2.04 6.21 4.68
N CYS A 180 2.69 5.26 5.34
CA CYS A 180 2.74 3.88 4.86
C CYS A 180 3.19 2.94 5.98
N GLY A 181 2.39 1.90 6.24
CA GLY A 181 2.71 0.97 7.32
C GLY A 181 1.47 0.51 8.07
N ASN A 182 1.57 0.40 9.38
CA ASN A 182 0.48 0.06 10.27
C ASN A 182 0.37 1.15 11.31
N GLU A 183 -0.81 1.74 11.42
CA GLU A 183 -1.16 2.61 12.54
C GLU A 183 -2.32 1.92 13.26
N ALA A 184 -2.17 1.61 14.53
CA ALA A 184 -3.22 1.02 15.34
C ALA A 184 -3.09 1.55 16.76
N THR A 185 -4.17 2.14 17.24
CA THR A 185 -4.33 2.66 18.60
C THR A 185 -5.70 2.22 19.12
N ARG A 186 -5.97 2.48 20.40
CA ARG A 186 -7.30 2.29 21.02
C ARG A 186 -7.77 0.84 20.92
N GLU A 187 -7.16 -0.02 21.73
CA GLU A 187 -7.50 -1.44 21.90
C GLU A 187 -7.42 -2.30 20.61
N PRO A 188 -6.33 -2.22 19.84
CA PRO A 188 -6.18 -3.07 18.67
C PRO A 188 -5.76 -4.50 19.07
N ASP A 189 -5.97 -5.44 18.15
CA ASP A 189 -5.83 -6.88 18.37
C ASP A 189 -4.40 -7.39 18.65
N ASN A 190 -3.38 -6.51 18.60
CA ASN A 190 -1.99 -6.84 18.88
C ASN A 190 -1.24 -5.65 19.54
N GLY A 191 -1.97 -4.88 20.35
CA GLY A 191 -1.47 -3.69 21.03
C GLY A 191 -1.16 -2.52 20.08
N ASP A 192 -0.87 -1.36 20.65
CA ASP A 192 -0.63 -0.15 19.86
C ASP A 192 0.64 -0.29 18.98
N LYS A 193 0.52 0.07 17.70
CA LYS A 193 1.59 -0.08 16.70
C LYS A 193 1.68 1.14 15.78
N PRO A 194 2.76 1.94 15.88
CA PRO A 194 3.12 2.95 14.89
C PRO A 194 4.25 2.44 13.96
N ILE A 195 3.95 1.48 13.10
CA ILE A 195 4.96 0.87 12.19
C ILE A 195 5.02 1.67 10.90
N LYS A 196 6.22 2.16 10.55
CA LYS A 196 6.51 2.84 9.28
C LYS A 196 7.15 1.85 8.30
N ALA A 197 6.73 1.89 7.04
CA ALA A 197 7.18 0.97 6.00
C ALA A 197 7.37 1.71 4.67
N MET A 198 8.22 1.14 3.80
CA MET A 198 8.29 1.56 2.40
C MET A 198 7.25 0.80 1.58
N GLY A 199 6.49 1.50 0.75
CA GLY A 199 5.43 0.94 -0.08
C GLY A 199 5.84 0.72 -1.53
N TYR A 200 5.29 -0.33 -2.15
CA TYR A 200 5.51 -0.69 -3.55
C TYR A 200 4.20 -1.07 -4.22
N ILE A 201 3.98 -0.62 -5.45
CA ILE A 201 2.86 -1.05 -6.29
C ILE A 201 3.46 -1.55 -7.61
N LEU A 202 3.09 -2.75 -8.02
CA LEU A 202 3.42 -3.31 -9.33
C LEU A 202 2.13 -3.81 -9.95
N VAL A 203 2.01 -3.71 -11.28
CA VAL A 203 0.81 -4.08 -12.03
C VAL A 203 1.15 -5.15 -13.07
N GLN A 204 0.20 -6.04 -13.39
CA GLN A 204 0.42 -7.14 -14.35
C GLN A 204 -0.75 -7.34 -15.31
#